data_AF-A0A0A9FAG1-F1
#
_entry.id   AF-A0A0A9FAG1-F1
#
_cell.length_a   1.000
_cell.length_b   1.000
_cell.length_c   1.000
_cell.angle_alpha   90.00
_cell.angle_beta   90.00
_cell.angle_gamma   90.00
#
_symmetry.space_group_name_H-M   'P 1'
#
loop_
_entity.id
_entity.type
_entity.pdbx_description
1 polymer ?
#
loop_
_entity_poly.entity_id
_entity_poly.type
_entity_poly.pdbx_seq_one_letter_code
_entity_poly.pdbx_strand_id
1 'polypeptide(L)'
;MESFEFVFILKMMLKLFAITNELSLVLQRMYQDIVHTVGLLVDVNERLKTLMDNGWEALFEDVKNFCAANDIEVPNMDEHRPIFGRSRLDGITITQLHHYRVRIFFAAIDSIRTDMAHRFNDVSLD
;
A
#
# COMPACT_ATOMS: atom_id res chain seq x y z
N MET A 1 -15.34 -4.66 -16.59
CA MET A 1 -14.83 -3.95 -15.40
C MET A 1 -14.16 -4.90 -14.41
N GLU A 2 -13.90 -6.16 -14.80
CA GLU A 2 -13.32 -7.19 -13.92
C GLU A 2 -11.90 -7.50 -14.40
N SER A 3 -10.94 -6.60 -14.13
CA SER A 3 -9.52 -6.86 -14.40
C SER A 3 -8.79 -7.19 -13.10
N PHE A 4 -7.74 -8.00 -13.20
CA PHE A 4 -6.86 -8.30 -12.07
C PHE A 4 -6.33 -7.03 -11.39
N GLU A 5 -5.93 -6.02 -12.17
CA GLU A 5 -5.43 -4.75 -11.64
C GLU A 5 -6.47 -4.02 -10.78
N PHE A 6 -7.74 -4.03 -11.19
CA PHE A 6 -8.81 -3.43 -10.40
C PHE A 6 -9.01 -4.15 -9.06
N VAL A 7 -9.09 -5.48 -9.08
CA VAL A 7 -9.23 -6.30 -7.86
C VAL A 7 -8.04 -6.08 -6.94
N PHE A 8 -6.83 -6.06 -7.50
CA PHE A 8 -5.60 -5.82 -6.75
C PHE A 8 -5.63 -4.47 -6.03
N ILE A 9 -5.95 -3.39 -6.76
CA ILE A 9 -6.05 -2.04 -6.20
C ILE A 9 -7.13 -1.99 -5.13
N LEU A 10 -8.31 -2.56 -5.38
CA LEU A 10 -9.41 -2.57 -4.43
C LEU A 10 -9.03 -3.24 -3.10
N LYS A 11 -8.49 -4.46 -3.16
CA LYS A 11 -8.07 -5.21 -1.97
C LYS A 11 -6.93 -4.51 -1.21
N MET A 12 -5.99 -3.91 -1.94
CA MET A 12 -4.90 -3.13 -1.35
C MET A 12 -5.42 -1.87 -0.66
N MET A 13 -6.30 -1.10 -1.32
CA MET A 13 -6.92 0.10 -0.76
C MET A 13 -7.75 -0.22 0.48
N LEU A 14 -8.48 -1.33 0.53
CA LEU A 14 -9.22 -1.75 1.72
C LEU A 14 -8.30 -1.95 2.93
N LYS A 15 -7.14 -2.61 2.74
CA LYS A 15 -6.15 -2.79 3.82
C LYS A 15 -5.55 -1.45 4.25
N LEU A 16 -5.18 -0.59 3.30
CA LEU A 16 -4.64 0.73 3.60
C LEU A 16 -5.65 1.62 4.33
N PHE A 17 -6.91 1.63 3.89
CA PHE A 17 -7.97 2.42 4.52
C PHE A 17 -8.30 1.96 5.92
N ALA A 18 -8.23 0.65 6.21
CA ALA A 18 -8.38 0.17 7.59
C ALA A 18 -7.32 0.81 8.51
N ILE A 19 -6.07 0.84 8.08
CA ILE A 19 -4.97 1.40 8.87
C ILE A 19 -5.07 2.94 8.97
N THR A 20 -5.32 3.63 7.86
CA THR A 20 -5.41 5.10 7.86
C THR A 20 -6.68 5.62 8.55
N ASN A 21 -7.75 4.83 8.60
CA ASN A 21 -8.94 5.16 9.41
C ASN A 21 -8.61 5.11 10.90
N GLU A 22 -7.90 4.08 11.35
CA GLU A 22 -7.43 4.02 12.75
C GLU A 22 -6.53 5.21 13.08
N LEU A 23 -5.60 5.55 12.19
CA LEU A 23 -4.81 6.78 12.32
C LEU A 23 -5.69 8.03 12.43
N SER A 24 -6.73 8.16 11.59
CA SER A 24 -7.65 9.30 11.64
C SER A 24 -8.34 9.41 12.99
N LEU A 25 -8.79 8.30 13.56
CA LEU A 25 -9.41 8.25 14.89
C LEU A 25 -8.43 8.63 16.00
N VAL A 26 -7.18 8.16 15.91
CA VAL A 26 -6.11 8.53 16.84
C VAL A 26 -5.86 10.03 16.80
N LEU A 27 -5.70 10.61 15.60
CA LEU A 27 -5.44 12.03 15.41
C LEU A 27 -6.58 12.93 15.90
N GLN A 28 -7.83 12.50 15.72
CA GLN A 28 -8.99 13.23 16.25
C GLN A 28 -9.00 13.31 17.79
N ARG A 29 -8.37 12.34 18.48
CA ARG A 29 -8.29 12.29 19.95
C ARG A 29 -7.04 12.95 20.53
N MET A 30 -6.06 13.31 19.69
CA MET A 30 -4.77 13.89 20.11
C MET A 30 -4.90 15.14 20.97
N TYR A 31 -5.97 15.92 20.81
CA TYR A 31 -6.21 17.13 21.59
C TYR A 31 -6.55 16.86 23.07
N GLN A 32 -6.98 15.64 23.41
CA GLN A 32 -7.43 15.27 24.77
C GLN A 32 -6.38 14.50 25.56
N ASP A 33 -5.56 13.67 24.90
CA ASP A 33 -4.53 12.85 25.54
C ASP A 33 -3.33 12.63 24.60
N ILE A 34 -2.39 13.57 24.63
CA ILE A 34 -1.21 13.59 23.76
C ILE A 34 -0.34 12.35 24.00
N VAL A 35 -0.13 11.95 25.26
CA VAL A 35 0.77 10.85 25.62
C VAL A 35 0.25 9.52 25.10
N HIS A 36 -1.04 9.24 25.29
CA HIS A 36 -1.68 8.04 24.76
C HIS A 36 -1.69 8.03 23.23
N THR A 37 -1.86 9.19 22.60
CA THR A 37 -1.91 9.32 21.13
C THR A 37 -0.56 9.05 20.48
N VAL A 38 0.55 9.52 21.07
CA VAL A 38 1.90 9.26 20.52
C VAL A 38 2.22 7.76 20.52
N GLY A 39 1.82 7.02 21.56
CA GLY A 39 1.95 5.55 21.59
C GLY A 39 1.21 4.89 20.42
N LEU A 40 -0.05 5.29 20.19
CA LEU A 40 -0.85 4.76 19.08
C LEU A 40 -0.30 5.12 17.70
N LEU A 41 0.39 6.26 17.57
CA LEU A 41 1.07 6.65 16.33
C LEU A 41 2.25 5.71 16.01
N VAL A 42 2.98 5.28 17.04
CA VAL A 42 4.05 4.27 16.90
C VAL A 42 3.46 2.93 16.45
N ASP A 43 2.34 2.51 17.04
CA ASP A 43 1.66 1.26 16.68
C ASP A 43 1.17 1.27 15.22
N VAL A 44 0.61 2.38 14.75
CA VAL A 44 0.19 2.53 13.34
C VAL A 44 1.39 2.45 12.39
N ASN A 45 2.51 3.09 12.74
CA ASN A 45 3.74 3.01 11.95
C ASN A 45 4.29 1.57 11.89
N GLU A 46 4.27 0.85 13.01
CA GLU A 46 4.71 -0.55 13.06
C GLU A 46 3.80 -1.46 12.20
N ARG A 47 2.49 -1.21 12.19
CA ARG A 47 1.56 -1.96 11.34
C ARG A 47 1.75 -1.68 9.86
N LEU A 48 2.04 -0.45 9.46
CA LEU A 48 2.38 -0.14 8.06
C LEU A 48 3.69 -0.81 7.63
N LYS A 49 4.68 -0.83 8.52
CA LYS A 49 5.93 -1.57 8.30
C LYS A 49 5.68 -3.07 8.18
N THR A 50 4.86 -3.64 9.05
CA THR A 50 4.48 -5.06 9.01
C THR A 50 3.74 -5.41 7.72
N LEU A 51 2.85 -4.52 7.24
CA LEU A 51 2.18 -4.67 5.95
C LEU A 51 3.20 -4.67 4.80
N MET A 52 4.23 -3.83 4.85
CA MET A 52 5.29 -3.80 3.85
C MET A 52 6.14 -5.08 3.87
N ASP A 53 6.56 -5.52 5.05
CA ASP A 53 7.49 -6.63 5.21
C ASP A 53 6.84 -8.00 4.93
N ASN A 54 5.59 -8.18 5.34
CA ASN A 54 4.91 -9.49 5.33
C ASN A 54 3.54 -9.50 4.62
N GLY A 55 3.04 -8.33 4.20
CA GLY A 55 1.67 -8.21 3.68
C GLY A 55 1.52 -8.49 2.19
N TRP A 56 2.63 -8.49 1.43
CA TRP A 56 2.60 -8.71 -0.02
C TRP A 56 2.06 -10.09 -0.38
N GLU A 57 2.67 -11.16 0.13
CA GLU A 57 2.32 -12.55 -0.19
C GLU A 57 0.85 -12.83 0.17
N ALA A 58 0.40 -12.38 1.34
CA ALA A 58 -0.97 -12.56 1.80
C ALA A 58 -2.00 -11.80 0.93
N LEU A 59 -1.71 -10.54 0.56
CA LEU A 59 -2.56 -9.77 -0.34
C LEU A 59 -2.62 -10.42 -1.73
N PHE A 60 -1.45 -10.82 -2.25
CA PHE A 60 -1.35 -11.38 -3.59
C PHE A 60 -2.11 -12.71 -3.71
N GLU A 61 -2.02 -13.57 -2.69
CA GLU A 61 -2.76 -14.82 -2.65
C GLU A 61 -4.27 -14.60 -2.55
N ASP A 62 -4.73 -13.66 -1.71
CA ASP A 62 -6.16 -13.28 -1.62
C ASP A 62 -6.71 -12.76 -2.95
N VAL A 63 -5.93 -11.92 -3.66
CA VAL A 63 -6.31 -11.40 -4.98
C VAL A 63 -6.39 -12.53 -6.01
N LYS A 64 -5.40 -13.44 -6.06
CA LYS A 64 -5.44 -14.60 -6.97
C LYS A 64 -6.65 -15.50 -6.70
N ASN A 65 -6.93 -15.80 -5.43
CA ASN A 65 -8.07 -16.62 -5.03
C ASN A 65 -9.40 -15.95 -5.41
N PHE A 66 -9.52 -14.64 -5.19
CA PHE A 66 -10.69 -13.89 -5.60
C PHE A 66 -10.85 -13.89 -7.13
N CYS A 67 -9.78 -13.65 -7.89
CA CYS A 67 -9.83 -13.67 -9.34
C CYS A 67 -10.22 -15.05 -9.88
N ALA A 68 -9.63 -16.12 -9.35
CA ALA A 68 -9.97 -17.49 -9.72
C ALA A 68 -11.44 -17.84 -9.42
N ALA A 69 -12.00 -17.35 -8.30
CA ALA A 69 -13.40 -17.58 -7.94
C ALA A 69 -14.42 -16.79 -8.78
N ASN A 70 -13.98 -15.74 -9.48
CA ASN A 70 -14.84 -14.88 -10.31
C ASN A 70 -14.49 -14.99 -11.80
N ASP A 71 -13.76 -16.04 -12.23
CA ASP A 71 -13.32 -16.26 -13.61
C ASP A 71 -12.55 -15.07 -14.22
N ILE A 72 -11.79 -14.34 -13.39
CA ILE A 72 -10.93 -13.23 -13.81
C ILE A 72 -9.53 -13.77 -14.13
N GLU A 73 -9.04 -13.47 -15.33
CA GLU A 73 -7.72 -13.87 -15.77
C GLU A 73 -6.61 -13.25 -14.90
N VAL A 74 -5.76 -14.09 -14.34
CA VAL A 74 -4.56 -13.67 -13.61
C VAL A 74 -3.41 -13.51 -14.62
N PRO A 75 -2.82 -12.31 -14.74
CA PRO A 75 -1.75 -12.08 -15.71
C PRO A 75 -0.49 -12.87 -15.33
N ASN A 76 0.28 -13.25 -16.34
CA ASN A 76 1.57 -13.88 -16.11
C ASN A 76 2.53 -12.87 -15.44
N MET A 77 2.97 -13.18 -14.22
CA MET A 77 3.81 -12.29 -13.41
C MET A 77 5.21 -12.07 -13.98
N ASP A 78 5.68 -12.99 -14.84
CA ASP A 78 6.95 -12.90 -15.56
C ASP A 78 6.82 -12.15 -16.90
N GLU A 79 5.60 -11.85 -17.34
CA GLU A 79 5.39 -11.10 -18.57
C GLU A 79 5.86 -9.66 -18.42
N HIS A 80 6.48 -9.16 -19.48
CA HIS A 80 7.00 -7.80 -19.55
C HIS A 80 5.93 -6.84 -20.05
N ARG A 81 5.75 -5.74 -19.32
CA ARG A 81 4.89 -4.63 -19.72
C ARG A 81 5.70 -3.34 -19.92
N PRO A 82 5.28 -2.47 -20.85
CA PRO A 82 5.89 -1.16 -21.00
C PRO A 82 5.64 -0.29 -19.76
N ILE A 83 6.65 0.47 -19.34
CA ILE A 83 6.50 1.46 -18.27
C ILE A 83 5.65 2.64 -18.78
N PHE A 84 4.43 2.81 -18.26
CA PHE A 84 3.68 4.06 -18.43
C PHE A 84 4.30 5.19 -17.59
N GLY A 85 4.57 6.35 -18.21
CA GLY A 85 4.99 7.59 -17.55
C GLY A 85 6.40 8.10 -17.89
N ARG A 86 7.25 7.30 -18.55
CA ARG A 86 8.48 7.78 -19.20
C ARG A 86 8.27 7.82 -20.71
N SER A 87 8.96 8.70 -21.42
CA SER A 87 8.76 8.86 -22.87
C SER A 87 8.81 7.49 -23.56
N ARG A 88 7.87 7.23 -24.48
CA ARG A 88 7.73 5.94 -25.20
C ARG A 88 8.98 5.52 -25.98
N LEU A 89 9.99 6.39 -26.06
CA LEU A 89 11.22 6.21 -26.83
C LEU A 89 12.20 5.20 -26.23
N ASP A 90 12.09 4.88 -24.94
CA ASP A 90 13.17 4.15 -24.24
C ASP A 90 13.03 2.62 -24.24
N GLY A 91 11.90 2.06 -24.70
CA GLY A 91 11.73 0.60 -24.80
C GLY A 91 11.84 -0.17 -23.46
N ILE A 92 11.90 0.53 -22.33
CA ILE A 92 12.08 -0.10 -21.02
C ILE A 92 10.79 -0.82 -20.62
N THR A 93 10.92 -2.12 -20.42
CA THR A 93 9.86 -2.98 -19.91
C THR A 93 10.18 -3.42 -18.48
N ILE A 94 9.13 -3.68 -17.71
CA ILE A 94 9.22 -4.26 -16.36
C ILE A 94 8.32 -5.48 -16.30
N THR A 95 8.63 -6.41 -15.42
CA THR A 95 7.73 -7.55 -15.17
C THR A 95 6.43 -7.07 -14.54
N GLN A 96 5.34 -7.80 -14.79
CA GLN A 96 4.06 -7.61 -14.12
C GLN A 96 4.22 -7.67 -12.59
N LEU A 97 5.04 -8.59 -12.09
CA LEU A 97 5.37 -8.67 -10.66
C LEU A 97 5.96 -7.36 -10.13
N HIS A 98 6.94 -6.80 -10.83
CA HIS A 98 7.56 -5.52 -10.42
C HIS A 98 6.54 -4.39 -10.42
N HIS A 99 5.61 -4.38 -11.38
CA HIS A 99 4.55 -3.39 -11.41
C HIS A 99 3.65 -3.44 -10.19
N TYR A 100 3.09 -4.61 -9.86
CA TYR A 100 2.17 -4.73 -8.73
C TYR A 100 2.87 -4.59 -7.39
N ARG A 101 4.03 -5.23 -7.20
CA ARG A 101 4.75 -5.23 -5.93
C ARG A 101 5.45 -3.91 -5.64
N VAL A 102 6.20 -3.39 -6.60
CA VAL A 102 7.06 -2.22 -6.37
C VAL A 102 6.32 -0.94 -6.70
N ARG A 103 5.81 -0.82 -7.93
CA ARG A 103 5.22 0.45 -8.39
C ARG A 103 3.85 0.76 -7.79
N ILE A 104 3.10 -0.24 -7.34
CA ILE A 104 1.79 -0.05 -6.73
C ILE A 104 1.87 -0.28 -5.22
N PHE A 105 2.17 -1.51 -4.77
CA PHE A 105 2.07 -1.87 -3.36
C PHE A 105 3.06 -1.09 -2.47
N PHE A 106 4.37 -1.19 -2.76
CA PHE A 106 5.36 -0.45 -1.97
C PHE A 106 5.22 1.06 -2.12
N ALA A 107 5.01 1.58 -3.34
CA ALA A 107 4.85 3.01 -3.57
C ALA A 107 3.67 3.61 -2.76
N ALA A 108 2.53 2.91 -2.68
CA ALA A 108 1.38 3.39 -1.92
C ALA A 108 1.65 3.42 -0.41
N ILE A 109 2.26 2.36 0.15
CA ILE A 109 2.60 2.29 1.58
C ILE A 109 3.66 3.34 1.93
N ASP A 110 4.68 3.48 1.09
CA ASP A 110 5.78 4.44 1.29
C ASP A 110 5.28 5.89 1.23
N SER A 111 4.34 6.19 0.33
CA SER A 111 3.70 7.52 0.28
C SER A 111 2.98 7.84 1.59
N ILE A 112 2.17 6.91 2.13
CA ILE A 112 1.47 7.13 3.40
C ILE A 112 2.47 7.32 4.54
N ARG A 113 3.51 6.48 4.59
CA ARG A 113 4.54 6.56 5.64
C ARG A 113 5.33 7.86 5.57
N THR A 114 5.70 8.30 4.37
CA THR A 114 6.40 9.56 4.14
C THR A 114 5.52 10.74 4.55
N ASP A 115 4.24 10.74 4.18
CA ASP A 115 3.30 11.79 4.58
C ASP A 115 3.11 11.85 6.10
N MET A 116 3.04 10.71 6.78
CA MET A 116 3.00 10.66 8.24
C MET A 116 4.29 11.19 8.87
N ALA A 117 5.46 10.76 8.37
CA ALA A 117 6.74 11.23 8.86
C ALA A 117 6.87 12.74 8.73
N HIS A 118 6.49 13.31 7.57
CA HIS A 118 6.50 14.76 7.37
C HIS A 118 5.56 15.53 8.30
N ARG A 119 4.42 14.95 8.70
CA ARG A 119 3.44 15.63 9.57
C ARG A 119 3.74 15.50 11.05
N PHE A 120 4.42 14.44 11.48
CA PHE A 120 4.54 14.09 12.89
C PHE A 120 5.98 13.94 13.40
N ASN A 121 7.01 13.78 12.54
CA ASN A 121 8.40 13.70 12.99
C ASN A 121 9.05 15.06 13.27
N ASP A 122 8.49 16.18 12.81
CA ASP A 122 8.94 17.52 13.23
C ASP A 122 8.62 17.83 14.72
N VAL A 123 7.91 16.93 15.41
CA VAL A 123 7.60 17.03 16.86
C VAL A 123 8.66 16.31 17.72
N SER A 124 9.71 15.73 17.12
CA SER A 124 10.76 14.98 17.84
C SER A 124 12.13 15.68 17.89
N LEU A 125 12.14 17.02 17.79
CA LEU A 125 13.30 17.87 18.10
C LEU A 125 12.93 18.79 19.27
N ASP A 126 12.96 18.24 20.48
CA ASP A 126 13.27 18.92 21.74
C ASP A 126 13.86 17.92 22.74
#